data_AF-A0A7L2IYN8-F1
#
_entry.id   AF-A0A7L2IYN8-F1
#
_cell.length_a   1.000
_cell.length_b   1.000
_cell.length_c   1.000
_cell.angle_alpha   90.00
_cell.angle_beta   90.00
_cell.angle_gamma   90.00
#
_symmetry.space_group_name_H-M   'P 1'
#
loop_
_entity.id
_entity.type
_entity.pdbx_description
1 polymer ?
#
loop_
_entity_poly.entity_id
_entity_poly.type
_entity_poly.pdbx_seq_one_letter_code
_entity_poly.pdbx_strand_id
1 'polypeptide(L)'
;FSFVGNCEIDLEIKRYFCRAGVKSIQIHGTMRVILEPLIGDMPLIGALSLFFLRKPLLEINWTGLTNLLDVPGLNGLSDTIILDIISNYLVLPNRITVPLVSEVQIAQLRFPMPKGVLRIHFIEAQDLEGKDTYLKGIVKGKSDPYGIIRVGNQIFQSKVIKENLNPKWNEVYEALVYEHPGQELEIELFDEDPDKDDFLGSLMIDLIEVEKERLLDEWFTLDEVSKGKLHLKLEWLTLMPTAENLDKVLTSIRADKDQANDGLSSALLILYLDSARNLPVSRIPTDALSL
;
A
#
# COMPACT_ATOMS: atom_id res chain seq x y z
N PHE A 1 20.89 2.66 7.82
CA PHE A 1 21.32 3.76 6.93
C PHE A 1 21.07 5.07 7.66
N SER A 2 22.08 5.94 7.74
CA SER A 2 21.95 7.30 8.28
C SER A 2 22.66 8.23 7.32
N PHE A 3 21.95 9.27 6.90
CA PHE A 3 22.47 10.33 6.04
C PHE A 3 22.06 11.66 6.66
N VAL A 4 23.01 12.57 6.81
CA VAL A 4 22.77 13.95 7.25
C VAL A 4 23.68 14.82 6.41
N GLY A 5 23.09 15.72 5.63
CA GLY A 5 23.88 16.57 4.74
C GLY A 5 23.13 17.77 4.20
N ASN A 6 23.89 18.85 3.99
CA ASN A 6 23.44 19.97 3.17
C ASN A 6 23.39 19.53 1.71
N CYS A 7 22.41 20.03 0.97
CA CYS A 7 22.20 19.76 -0.45
C CYS A 7 21.59 20.97 -1.14
N GLU A 8 21.50 20.92 -2.47
CA GLU A 8 20.82 21.91 -3.28
C GLU A 8 20.00 21.15 -4.31
N ILE A 9 18.69 21.03 -4.06
CA ILE A 9 17.74 20.41 -4.98
C ILE A 9 16.67 21.45 -5.28
N ASP A 10 16.67 21.96 -6.51
CA ASP A 10 15.73 22.99 -6.93
C ASP A 10 14.53 22.41 -7.67
N LEU A 11 13.36 22.99 -7.44
CA LEU A 11 12.10 22.63 -8.09
C LEU A 11 11.51 23.88 -8.76
N GLU A 12 11.04 23.73 -10.00
CA GLU A 12 10.38 24.81 -10.75
C GLU A 12 9.09 24.31 -11.41
N ILE A 13 7.95 24.92 -11.06
CA ILE A 13 6.68 24.70 -11.75
C ILE A 13 6.40 25.91 -12.65
N LYS A 14 6.92 25.85 -13.89
CA LYS A 14 6.93 26.96 -14.85
C LYS A 14 5.56 27.59 -15.09
N ARG A 15 4.48 26.79 -15.13
CA ARG A 15 3.11 27.26 -15.35
C ARG A 15 2.67 28.31 -14.33
N TYR A 16 3.15 28.20 -13.09
CA TYR A 16 2.79 29.09 -11.98
C TYR A 16 3.95 29.97 -11.55
N PHE A 17 5.07 29.96 -12.30
CA PHE A 17 6.32 30.64 -11.93
C PHE A 17 6.78 30.32 -10.49
N CYS A 18 6.41 29.14 -9.99
CA CYS A 18 6.73 28.70 -8.64
C CYS A 18 8.14 28.12 -8.61
N ARG A 19 8.94 28.56 -7.64
CA ARG A 19 10.26 28.03 -7.32
C ARG A 19 10.33 27.68 -5.84
N ALA A 20 10.83 26.48 -5.58
CA ALA A 20 11.13 25.97 -4.25
C ALA A 20 12.44 25.19 -4.31
N GLY A 21 13.00 24.86 -3.14
CA GLY A 21 14.24 24.09 -3.07
C GLY A 21 14.37 23.32 -1.77
N VAL A 22 15.34 22.41 -1.73
CA VAL A 22 15.74 21.67 -0.53
C VAL A 22 17.20 21.99 -0.22
N LYS A 23 17.45 22.48 1.01
CA LYS A 23 18.76 22.91 1.50
C LYS A 23 19.52 21.84 2.29
N SER A 24 18.80 20.93 2.93
CA SER A 24 19.40 19.82 3.64
C SER A 24 18.40 18.71 3.84
N ILE A 25 18.90 17.49 3.90
CA ILE A 25 18.11 16.28 4.11
C ILE A 25 18.76 15.46 5.21
N GLN A 26 17.93 14.92 6.10
CA GLN A 26 18.31 13.85 7.02
C GLN A 26 17.46 12.62 6.75
N ILE A 27 18.09 11.45 6.65
CA ILE A 27 17.41 10.17 6.44
C ILE A 27 17.97 9.17 7.45
N HIS A 28 17.10 8.63 8.28
CA HIS A 28 17.44 7.55 9.21
C HIS A 28 16.48 6.39 9.01
N GLY A 29 17.01 5.20 8.76
CA GLY A 29 16.18 4.01 8.62
C GLY A 29 16.96 2.79 8.18
N THR A 30 16.27 1.65 8.13
CA THR A 30 16.86 0.40 7.68
C THR A 30 16.62 0.24 6.18
N MET A 31 17.66 0.49 5.40
CA MET A 31 17.66 0.21 3.96
C MET A 31 17.98 -1.26 3.73
N ARG A 32 17.15 -1.93 2.92
CA ARG A 32 17.39 -3.28 2.44
C ARG A 32 18.04 -3.21 1.06
N VAL A 33 19.01 -4.11 0.87
CA VAL A 33 19.67 -4.36 -0.42
C VAL A 33 19.48 -5.83 -0.75
N ILE A 34 18.86 -6.11 -1.89
CA ILE A 34 18.66 -7.47 -2.40
C ILE A 34 19.58 -7.69 -3.60
N LEU A 35 20.28 -8.84 -3.58
CA LEU A 35 21.18 -9.30 -4.64
C LEU A 35 20.48 -10.44 -5.38
N GLU A 36 19.75 -10.14 -6.45
CA GLU A 36 18.93 -11.12 -7.15
C GLU A 36 18.79 -10.77 -8.65
N PRO A 37 18.71 -11.75 -9.56
CA PRO A 37 18.97 -13.18 -9.34
C PRO A 37 20.46 -13.48 -9.13
N LEU A 38 20.76 -14.54 -8.39
CA LEU A 38 22.11 -15.11 -8.42
C LEU A 38 22.31 -15.87 -9.74
N ILE A 39 23.42 -15.63 -10.39
CA ILE A 39 23.76 -16.24 -11.68
C ILE A 39 25.05 -17.06 -11.56
N GLY A 40 25.17 -18.12 -12.36
CA GLY A 40 26.32 -19.04 -12.31
C GLY A 40 27.62 -18.46 -12.90
N ASP A 41 27.54 -17.30 -13.54
CA ASP A 41 28.66 -16.63 -14.20
C ASP A 41 28.90 -15.24 -13.61
N MET A 42 30.13 -14.73 -13.70
CA MET A 42 30.49 -13.39 -13.20
C MET A 42 29.67 -12.30 -13.93
N PRO A 43 29.03 -11.31 -13.24
CA PRO A 43 29.29 -10.82 -11.87
C PRO A 43 28.60 -11.59 -10.71
N LEU A 44 28.05 -12.78 -10.94
CA LEU A 44 27.34 -13.63 -9.97
C LEU A 44 25.99 -13.08 -9.49
N ILE A 45 25.71 -11.80 -9.76
CA ILE A 45 24.49 -11.09 -9.36
C ILE A 45 23.91 -10.41 -10.60
N GLY A 46 22.63 -10.67 -10.90
CA GLY A 46 21.92 -10.04 -11.99
C GLY A 46 21.59 -8.56 -11.71
N ALA A 47 21.12 -8.25 -10.50
CA ALA A 47 20.84 -6.87 -10.11
C ALA A 47 20.93 -6.62 -8.61
N LEU A 48 21.04 -5.33 -8.29
CA LEU A 48 20.86 -4.79 -6.94
C LEU A 48 19.48 -4.15 -6.88
N SER A 49 18.68 -4.49 -5.87
CA SER A 49 17.44 -3.76 -5.54
C SER A 49 17.59 -3.09 -4.19
N LEU A 50 17.28 -1.78 -4.11
CA LEU A 50 17.41 -0.97 -2.90
C LEU A 50 16.09 -0.28 -2.55
N PHE A 51 15.69 -0.37 -1.28
CA PHE A 51 14.50 0.29 -0.71
C PHE A 51 14.59 0.31 0.83
N PHE A 52 13.73 1.06 1.51
CA PHE A 52 13.63 1.04 2.98
C PHE A 52 12.57 0.03 3.45
N LEU A 53 12.86 -0.70 4.54
CA LEU A 53 11.94 -1.72 5.09
C LEU A 53 10.67 -1.13 5.67
N ARG A 54 10.81 -0.03 6.39
CA ARG A 54 9.73 0.76 6.97
C ARG A 54 9.95 2.22 6.58
N LYS A 55 8.93 3.05 6.72
CA LYS A 55 9.03 4.49 6.43
C LYS A 55 10.26 5.05 7.17
N PRO A 56 11.26 5.59 6.46
CA PRO A 56 12.42 6.15 7.13
C PRO A 56 12.03 7.43 7.85
N LEU A 57 12.71 7.72 8.96
CA LEU A 57 12.64 9.04 9.57
C LEU A 57 13.33 10.04 8.62
N LEU A 58 12.53 10.97 8.11
CA LEU A 58 12.93 11.94 7.10
C LEU A 58 12.74 13.36 7.63
N GLU A 59 13.80 14.17 7.56
CA GLU A 59 13.72 15.61 7.81
C GLU A 59 14.22 16.36 6.57
N ILE A 60 13.44 17.33 6.10
CA ILE A 60 13.76 18.14 4.92
C ILE A 60 13.66 19.60 5.28
N ASN A 61 14.74 20.35 5.04
CA ASN A 61 14.73 21.80 5.19
C ASN A 61 14.53 22.47 3.82
N TRP A 62 13.41 23.17 3.68
CA TRP A 62 12.99 23.76 2.42
C TRP A 62 13.41 25.23 2.25
N THR A 63 13.45 25.67 1.00
CA THR A 63 13.35 27.08 0.60
C THR A 63 12.11 27.30 -0.23
N GLY A 64 11.33 28.33 0.10
CA GLY A 64 10.17 28.71 -0.71
C GLY A 64 9.04 27.67 -0.70
N LEU A 65 8.92 26.84 0.34
CA LEU A 65 7.84 25.84 0.45
C LEU A 65 6.45 26.48 0.34
N THR A 66 6.26 27.67 0.92
CA THR A 66 5.00 28.42 0.81
C THR A 66 4.60 28.66 -0.65
N ASN A 67 5.57 28.97 -1.52
CA ASN A 67 5.32 29.16 -2.95
C ASN A 67 4.79 27.89 -3.62
N LEU A 68 5.24 26.71 -3.14
CA LEU A 68 4.77 25.42 -3.63
C LEU A 68 3.36 25.10 -3.15
N LEU A 69 3.06 25.41 -1.88
CA LEU A 69 1.74 25.19 -1.27
C LEU A 69 0.65 26.10 -1.86
N ASP A 70 1.02 27.28 -2.38
CA ASP A 70 0.08 28.19 -3.05
C ASP A 70 -0.30 27.74 -4.48
N VAL A 71 0.35 26.71 -5.03
CA VAL A 71 0.09 26.23 -6.40
C VAL A 71 -1.25 25.49 -6.46
N PRO A 72 -2.21 25.94 -7.30
CA PRO A 72 -3.49 25.27 -7.45
C PRO A 72 -3.36 23.77 -7.73
N GLY A 73 -4.00 22.95 -6.90
CA GLY A 73 -3.88 21.48 -6.90
C GLY A 73 -2.94 20.93 -5.82
N LEU A 74 -2.13 21.78 -5.20
CA LEU A 74 -1.27 21.44 -4.06
C LEU A 74 -1.71 22.14 -2.75
N ASN A 75 -2.73 22.99 -2.81
CA ASN A 75 -3.22 23.80 -1.67
C ASN A 75 -3.65 23.01 -0.43
N GLY A 76 -3.97 21.72 -0.58
CA GLY A 76 -4.31 20.84 0.55
C GLY A 76 -3.10 20.17 1.20
N LEU A 77 -1.89 20.35 0.64
CA LEU A 77 -0.68 19.75 1.18
C LEU A 77 -0.12 20.60 2.33
N SER A 78 0.60 19.92 3.22
CA SER A 78 1.42 20.52 4.26
C SER A 78 2.83 19.93 4.20
N ASP A 79 3.77 20.53 4.93
CA ASP A 79 5.11 19.96 5.07
C ASP A 79 5.07 18.49 5.52
N THR A 80 4.24 18.18 6.52
CA THR A 80 4.04 16.81 7.02
C THR A 80 3.50 15.87 5.94
N ILE A 81 2.50 16.30 5.16
CA ILE A 81 1.94 15.47 4.08
C ILE A 81 3.01 15.22 3.00
N ILE A 82 3.82 16.23 2.66
CA ILE A 82 4.90 16.07 1.67
C ILE A 82 5.97 15.09 2.19
N LEU A 83 6.37 15.20 3.46
CA LEU A 83 7.31 14.27 4.09
C LEU A 83 6.77 12.84 4.08
N ASP A 84 5.47 12.65 4.36
CA ASP A 84 4.83 11.33 4.28
C ASP A 84 4.80 10.79 2.84
N ILE A 85 4.50 11.63 1.84
CA ILE A 85 4.54 11.24 0.42
C ILE A 85 5.95 10.76 0.04
N ILE A 86 6.98 11.53 0.40
CA ILE A 86 8.37 11.17 0.09
C ILE A 86 8.77 9.89 0.83
N SER A 87 8.42 9.75 2.11
CA SER A 87 8.74 8.57 2.91
C SER A 87 8.06 7.31 2.38
N ASN A 88 6.79 7.41 1.94
CA ASN A 88 6.07 6.33 1.28
C ASN A 88 6.70 5.96 -0.08
N TYR A 89 7.32 6.92 -0.77
CA TYR A 89 8.01 6.66 -2.03
C TYR A 89 9.32 5.87 -1.86
N LEU A 90 9.89 5.85 -0.64
CA LEU A 90 11.14 5.15 -0.33
C LEU A 90 10.94 3.69 0.13
N VAL A 91 9.69 3.25 0.30
CA VAL A 91 9.31 1.89 0.69
C VAL A 91 8.60 1.15 -0.45
N LEU A 92 8.37 -0.15 -0.27
CA LEU A 92 7.74 -1.00 -1.27
C LEU A 92 6.32 -0.57 -1.64
N PRO A 93 5.86 -0.86 -2.89
CA PRO A 93 6.56 -1.52 -4.00
C PRO A 93 7.63 -0.68 -4.71
N ASN A 94 7.88 0.58 -4.31
CA ASN A 94 8.93 1.38 -4.92
C ASN A 94 10.31 0.87 -4.51
N ARG A 95 11.18 0.62 -5.48
CA ARG A 95 12.58 0.24 -5.25
C ARG A 95 13.47 0.72 -6.39
N ILE A 96 14.71 1.07 -6.05
CA ILE A 96 15.73 1.40 -7.04
C ILE A 96 16.38 0.10 -7.48
N THR A 97 16.29 -0.22 -8.77
CA THR A 97 16.90 -1.41 -9.36
C THR A 97 18.12 -1.00 -10.18
N VAL A 98 19.30 -1.50 -9.80
CA VAL A 98 20.56 -1.31 -10.52
C VAL A 98 20.92 -2.64 -11.20
N PRO A 99 20.66 -2.79 -12.51
CA PRO A 99 20.99 -4.00 -13.24
C PRO A 99 22.51 -4.11 -13.45
N LEU A 100 23.07 -5.29 -13.21
CA LEU A 100 24.48 -5.62 -13.40
C LEU A 100 24.74 -6.45 -14.67
N VAL A 101 23.67 -6.84 -15.36
CA VAL A 101 23.64 -7.68 -16.56
C VAL A 101 22.74 -7.06 -17.65
N SER A 102 22.83 -7.57 -18.88
CA SER A 102 22.22 -6.98 -20.09
C SER A 102 20.68 -6.88 -20.08
N GLU A 103 20.13 -5.99 -20.92
CA GLU A 103 18.71 -5.60 -20.97
C GLU A 103 17.67 -6.72 -21.05
N VAL A 104 17.99 -7.86 -21.67
CA VAL A 104 17.05 -9.00 -21.80
C VAL A 104 16.71 -9.63 -20.44
N GLN A 105 17.60 -9.53 -19.45
CA GLN A 105 17.35 -9.94 -18.06
C GLN A 105 16.71 -8.81 -17.21
N ILE A 106 16.70 -7.56 -17.70
CA ILE A 106 16.16 -6.39 -16.99
C ILE A 106 14.63 -6.34 -17.02
N ALA A 107 13.98 -6.91 -18.03
CA ALA A 107 12.51 -6.94 -18.10
C ALA A 107 11.88 -7.65 -16.89
N GLN A 108 12.45 -8.79 -16.47
CA GLN A 108 12.01 -9.51 -15.26
C GLN A 108 12.28 -8.71 -13.96
N LEU A 109 13.29 -7.84 -13.97
CA LEU A 109 13.62 -6.98 -12.84
C LEU A 109 12.73 -5.73 -12.73
N ARG A 110 12.30 -5.18 -13.88
CA ARG A 110 11.35 -4.06 -13.96
C ARG A 110 9.92 -4.48 -13.64
N PHE A 111 9.57 -5.73 -13.90
CA PHE A 111 8.23 -6.28 -13.68
C PHE A 111 8.33 -7.57 -12.84
N PRO A 112 8.53 -7.45 -11.52
CA PRO A 112 8.65 -8.61 -10.65
C PRO A 112 7.33 -9.38 -10.60
N MET A 113 7.40 -10.70 -10.62
CA MET A 113 6.26 -11.53 -10.23
C MET A 113 6.00 -11.32 -8.73
N PRO A 114 4.74 -11.15 -8.30
CA PRO A 114 4.43 -11.23 -6.87
C PRO A 114 4.87 -12.59 -6.32
N LYS A 115 5.39 -12.60 -5.09
CA LYS A 115 5.75 -13.85 -4.39
C LYS A 115 4.50 -14.62 -3.95
N GLY A 116 3.40 -13.90 -3.73
CA GLY A 116 2.10 -14.47 -3.40
C GLY A 116 1.00 -13.42 -3.42
N VAL A 117 -0.22 -13.87 -3.17
CA VAL A 117 -1.38 -13.02 -2.91
C VAL A 117 -1.84 -13.30 -1.47
N LEU A 118 -1.99 -12.24 -0.68
CA LEU A 118 -2.59 -12.33 0.63
C LEU A 118 -4.09 -12.09 0.49
N ARG A 119 -4.91 -13.08 0.85
CA ARG A 119 -6.36 -12.90 1.01
C ARG A 119 -6.68 -12.62 2.48
N ILE A 120 -7.39 -11.53 2.71
CA ILE A 120 -7.66 -10.97 4.03
C ILE A 120 -9.18 -11.02 4.22
N HIS A 121 -9.66 -11.96 5.02
CA HIS A 121 -11.03 -11.95 5.51
C HIS A 121 -11.08 -11.03 6.73
N PHE A 122 -11.69 -9.87 6.55
CA PHE A 122 -11.95 -8.87 7.58
C PHE A 122 -13.33 -9.15 8.17
N ILE A 123 -13.37 -9.98 9.21
CA ILE A 123 -14.60 -10.66 9.65
C ILE A 123 -15.37 -9.79 10.63
N GLU A 124 -14.86 -9.65 11.85
CA GLU A 124 -15.57 -9.00 12.95
C GLU A 124 -14.61 -8.45 14.01
N ALA A 125 -15.10 -7.53 14.83
CA ALA A 125 -14.40 -7.09 16.03
C ALA A 125 -15.30 -7.28 17.26
N GLN A 126 -14.69 -7.30 18.44
CA GLN A 126 -15.40 -7.37 19.70
C GLN A 126 -14.84 -6.38 20.72
N ASP A 127 -15.71 -5.96 21.63
CA ASP A 127 -15.38 -5.12 22.78
C ASP A 127 -14.67 -3.80 22.44
N LEU A 128 -14.93 -3.20 21.27
CA LEU A 128 -14.36 -1.92 20.86
C LEU A 128 -14.65 -0.81 21.89
N GLU A 129 -13.77 0.17 22.01
CA GLU A 129 -14.01 1.35 22.82
C GLU A 129 -15.17 2.17 22.23
N GLY A 130 -16.18 2.51 23.03
CA GLY A 130 -17.18 3.49 22.60
C GLY A 130 -16.61 4.91 22.74
N LYS A 131 -16.53 5.66 21.64
CA LYS A 131 -16.01 7.03 21.60
C LYS A 131 -17.10 8.08 21.39
N ASP A 132 -18.19 7.73 20.69
CA ASP A 132 -19.38 8.57 20.56
C ASP A 132 -19.85 9.19 21.89
N THR A 133 -19.87 10.52 21.94
CA THR A 133 -20.34 11.29 23.08
C THR A 133 -21.51 12.18 22.67
N TYR A 134 -22.70 11.60 22.47
CA TYR A 134 -23.88 12.33 21.98
C TYR A 134 -24.32 13.52 22.86
N LEU A 135 -23.96 13.56 24.15
CA LEU A 135 -24.29 14.67 25.06
C LEU A 135 -23.27 14.78 26.20
N LYS A 136 -22.29 15.69 26.08
CA LYS A 136 -21.44 16.22 27.17
C LYS A 136 -21.30 15.30 28.41
N GLY A 137 -20.77 14.09 28.22
CA GLY A 137 -20.35 13.19 29.30
C GLY A 137 -21.43 12.45 30.11
N ILE A 138 -22.70 12.37 29.67
CA ILE A 138 -23.76 11.69 30.45
C ILE A 138 -24.10 10.29 29.93
N VAL A 139 -23.92 10.01 28.64
CA VAL A 139 -24.16 8.68 28.04
C VAL A 139 -23.01 8.36 27.09
N LYS A 140 -22.34 7.23 27.32
CA LYS A 140 -21.35 6.66 26.41
C LYS A 140 -22.10 6.09 25.21
N GLY A 141 -22.00 6.76 24.06
CA GLY A 141 -22.56 6.30 22.79
C GLY A 141 -21.82 5.05 22.30
N LYS A 142 -22.43 4.39 21.32
CA LYS A 142 -21.78 3.30 20.60
C LYS A 142 -21.15 3.89 19.35
N SER A 143 -19.94 3.43 19.05
CA SER A 143 -19.21 3.81 17.84
C SER A 143 -19.85 3.26 16.56
N ASP A 144 -19.56 3.92 15.46
CA ASP A 144 -19.78 3.57 14.05
C ASP A 144 -18.45 3.07 13.42
N PRO A 145 -17.95 1.86 13.79
CA PRO A 145 -16.61 1.43 13.40
C PRO A 145 -16.44 1.07 11.93
N TYR A 146 -15.26 1.39 11.40
CA TYR A 146 -14.70 0.89 10.14
C TYR A 146 -13.19 0.62 10.26
N GLY A 147 -12.62 -0.07 9.28
CA GLY A 147 -11.20 -0.40 9.23
C GLY A 147 -10.52 0.08 7.96
N ILE A 148 -9.27 0.53 8.10
CA ILE A 148 -8.33 0.77 7.01
C ILE A 148 -7.30 -0.36 7.03
N ILE A 149 -7.21 -1.10 5.93
CA ILE A 149 -6.32 -2.25 5.75
C ILE A 149 -5.24 -1.88 4.73
N ARG A 150 -3.96 -2.05 5.08
CA ARG A 150 -2.83 -1.68 4.24
C ARG A 150 -1.83 -2.82 4.09
N VAL A 151 -1.41 -3.06 2.85
CA VAL A 151 -0.33 -4.01 2.50
C VAL A 151 0.60 -3.32 1.50
N GLY A 152 1.72 -2.78 1.99
CA GLY A 152 2.56 -1.87 1.21
C GLY A 152 1.77 -0.64 0.76
N ASN A 153 1.71 -0.38 -0.54
CA ASN A 153 0.93 0.74 -1.10
C ASN A 153 -0.53 0.41 -1.42
N GLN A 154 -0.98 -0.82 -1.20
CA GLN A 154 -2.39 -1.21 -1.40
C GLN A 154 -3.17 -0.85 -0.14
N ILE A 155 -4.27 -0.12 -0.30
CA ILE A 155 -5.13 0.34 0.78
C ILE A 155 -6.56 -0.09 0.48
N PHE A 156 -7.21 -0.70 1.45
CA PHE A 156 -8.62 -1.06 1.43
C PHE A 156 -9.31 -0.42 2.62
N GLN A 157 -10.57 -0.03 2.45
CA GLN A 157 -11.39 0.54 3.51
C GLN A 157 -12.69 -0.27 3.60
N SER A 158 -13.05 -0.71 4.81
CA SER A 158 -14.30 -1.42 5.05
C SER A 158 -15.50 -0.48 5.03
N LYS A 159 -16.69 -1.07 4.99
CA LYS A 159 -17.92 -0.36 5.32
C LYS A 159 -17.91 0.07 6.78
N VAL A 160 -18.67 1.13 7.04
CA VAL A 160 -18.99 1.61 8.38
C VAL A 160 -20.19 0.83 8.92
N ILE A 161 -20.09 0.32 10.14
CA ILE A 161 -21.19 -0.38 10.82
C ILE A 161 -21.67 0.49 11.97
N LYS A 162 -22.91 0.97 11.88
CA LYS A 162 -23.45 1.95 12.83
C LYS A 162 -23.77 1.38 14.20
N GLU A 163 -23.50 2.16 15.24
CA GLU A 163 -23.85 1.99 16.64
C GLU A 163 -23.57 0.56 17.15
N ASN A 164 -22.37 0.04 16.89
CA ASN A 164 -22.03 -1.33 17.25
C ASN A 164 -20.55 -1.52 17.64
N LEU A 165 -20.31 -1.81 18.92
CA LEU A 165 -18.96 -2.13 19.45
C LEU A 165 -18.50 -3.57 19.17
N ASN A 166 -19.35 -4.38 18.54
CA ASN A 166 -19.03 -5.72 18.08
C ASN A 166 -19.44 -5.87 16.59
N PRO A 167 -18.83 -5.07 15.70
CA PRO A 167 -19.19 -5.02 14.29
C PRO A 167 -18.83 -6.33 13.58
N LYS A 168 -19.63 -6.70 12.58
CA LYS A 168 -19.38 -7.84 11.69
C LYS A 168 -19.38 -7.36 10.24
N TRP A 169 -18.21 -7.15 9.67
CA TRP A 169 -18.05 -6.68 8.29
C TRP A 169 -18.21 -7.81 7.29
N ASN A 170 -17.56 -8.96 7.54
CA ASN A 170 -17.51 -10.11 6.62
C ASN A 170 -17.08 -9.71 5.20
N GLU A 171 -16.07 -8.83 5.12
CA GLU A 171 -15.50 -8.34 3.86
C GLU A 171 -14.21 -9.09 3.55
N VAL A 172 -13.88 -9.23 2.27
CA VAL A 172 -12.66 -9.91 1.84
C VAL A 172 -11.87 -9.03 0.87
N TYR A 173 -10.57 -8.92 1.10
CA TYR A 173 -9.62 -8.18 0.28
C TYR A 173 -8.50 -9.08 -0.21
N GLU A 174 -7.94 -8.77 -1.38
CA GLU A 174 -6.80 -9.50 -1.95
C GLU A 174 -5.67 -8.51 -2.27
N ALA A 175 -4.50 -8.75 -1.68
CA ALA A 175 -3.33 -7.89 -1.83
C ALA A 175 -2.15 -8.64 -2.46
N LEU A 176 -1.50 -8.04 -3.45
CA LEU A 176 -0.28 -8.58 -4.04
C LEU A 176 0.90 -8.38 -3.08
N VAL A 177 1.65 -9.45 -2.81
CA VAL A 177 2.86 -9.41 -1.98
C VAL A 177 4.06 -9.60 -2.89
N TYR A 178 4.84 -8.54 -3.09
CA TYR A 178 5.98 -8.54 -4.01
C TYR A 178 7.28 -8.92 -3.33
N GLU A 179 7.42 -8.60 -2.05
CA GLU A 179 8.66 -8.78 -1.34
C GLU A 179 8.45 -9.42 0.03
N HIS A 180 9.35 -10.34 0.31
CA HIS A 180 9.38 -11.13 1.50
C HIS A 180 10.84 -11.59 1.70
N PRO A 181 11.41 -11.46 2.92
CA PRO A 181 10.80 -10.98 4.17
C PRO A 181 10.49 -9.46 4.19
N GLY A 182 9.84 -8.92 5.23
CA GLY A 182 9.83 -7.49 5.57
C GLY A 182 8.68 -6.61 5.06
N GLN A 183 7.65 -7.18 4.45
CA GLN A 183 6.38 -6.51 4.18
C GLN A 183 5.38 -6.91 5.27
N GLU A 184 4.61 -5.95 5.80
CA GLU A 184 3.68 -6.15 6.92
C GLU A 184 2.23 -5.89 6.46
N LEU A 185 1.27 -6.53 7.14
CA LEU A 185 -0.15 -6.19 7.09
C LEU A 185 -0.42 -5.21 8.23
N GLU A 186 -0.87 -4.00 7.89
CA GLU A 186 -1.23 -2.94 8.83
C GLU A 186 -2.75 -2.75 8.79
N ILE A 187 -3.39 -2.73 9.95
CA ILE A 187 -4.83 -2.47 10.10
C ILE A 187 -5.03 -1.42 11.18
N GLU A 188 -5.83 -0.40 10.88
CA GLU A 188 -6.26 0.63 11.84
C GLU A 188 -7.79 0.68 11.84
N LEU A 189 -8.38 0.71 13.04
CA LEU A 189 -9.83 0.87 13.20
C LEU A 189 -10.16 2.29 13.65
N PHE A 190 -11.27 2.81 13.14
CA PHE A 190 -11.75 4.16 13.40
C PHE A 190 -13.26 4.19 13.63
N ASP A 191 -13.72 5.19 14.36
CA ASP A 191 -15.11 5.57 14.58
C ASP A 191 -15.49 6.66 13.56
N GLU A 192 -16.53 6.47 12.74
CA GLU A 192 -16.95 7.51 11.79
C GLU A 192 -17.67 8.65 12.52
N ASP A 193 -17.06 9.83 12.55
CA ASP A 193 -17.61 11.01 13.24
C ASP A 193 -17.82 12.20 12.27
N PRO A 194 -18.76 13.13 12.54
CA PRO A 194 -19.01 14.28 11.67
C PRO A 194 -17.82 15.24 11.50
N ASP A 195 -16.87 15.23 12.45
CA ASP A 195 -15.69 16.09 12.45
C ASP A 195 -14.40 15.31 12.18
N LYS A 196 -13.88 14.57 13.17
CA LYS A 196 -12.66 13.78 13.01
C LYS A 196 -12.88 12.42 13.64
N ASP A 197 -12.73 11.40 12.80
CA ASP A 197 -12.82 10.01 13.20
C ASP A 197 -11.90 9.66 14.37
N ASP A 198 -12.48 9.05 15.39
CA ASP A 198 -11.79 8.64 16.60
C ASP A 198 -11.10 7.28 16.41
N PHE A 199 -9.86 7.17 16.88
CA PHE A 199 -9.09 5.93 16.75
C PHE A 199 -9.57 4.84 17.72
N LEU A 200 -9.77 3.63 17.21
CA LEU A 200 -10.31 2.46 17.93
C LEU A 200 -9.30 1.31 18.10
N GLY A 201 -8.07 1.46 17.61
CA GLY A 201 -6.98 0.50 17.80
C GLY A 201 -6.28 0.12 16.49
N SER A 202 -5.06 -0.42 16.62
CA SER A 202 -4.22 -0.84 15.51
C SER A 202 -3.82 -2.31 15.62
N LEU A 203 -3.39 -2.89 14.50
CA LEU A 203 -2.83 -4.24 14.43
C LEU A 203 -1.78 -4.28 13.32
N MET A 204 -0.62 -4.88 13.62
CA MET A 204 0.45 -5.09 12.66
C MET A 204 0.90 -6.55 12.66
N ILE A 205 0.86 -7.21 11.50
CA ILE A 205 1.23 -8.62 11.34
C ILE A 205 2.36 -8.75 10.31
N ASP A 206 3.43 -9.44 10.67
CA ASP A 206 4.51 -9.76 9.74
C ASP A 206 4.05 -10.86 8.76
N LEU A 207 4.10 -10.57 7.45
CA LEU A 207 3.70 -11.53 6.42
C LEU A 207 4.61 -12.77 6.37
N ILE A 208 5.76 -12.76 7.06
CA ILE A 208 6.59 -13.95 7.28
C ILE A 208 5.85 -15.06 7.99
N GLU A 209 5.06 -14.72 8.99
CA GLU A 209 4.32 -15.70 9.78
C GLU A 209 3.16 -16.26 8.97
N VAL A 210 2.43 -15.38 8.28
CA VAL A 210 1.31 -15.77 7.43
C VAL A 210 1.75 -16.68 6.28
N GLU A 211 2.89 -16.42 5.65
CA GLU A 211 3.41 -17.30 4.60
C GLU A 211 3.74 -18.70 5.13
N LYS A 212 4.32 -18.80 6.34
CA LYS A 212 4.70 -20.08 6.94
C LYS A 212 3.49 -20.92 7.31
N GLU A 213 2.52 -20.30 7.97
CA GLU A 213 1.31 -20.97 8.45
C GLU A 213 0.31 -21.25 7.31
N ARG A 214 0.42 -20.51 6.20
CA ARG A 214 -0.44 -20.55 4.99
C ARG A 214 -1.90 -20.13 5.22
N LEU A 215 -2.47 -20.45 6.37
CA LEU A 215 -3.81 -20.12 6.79
C LEU A 215 -3.80 -19.77 8.28
N LEU A 216 -4.29 -18.59 8.63
CA LEU A 216 -4.54 -18.16 10.00
C LEU A 216 -6.01 -17.81 10.15
N ASP A 217 -6.62 -18.14 11.29
CA ASP A 217 -8.01 -17.80 11.63
C ASP A 217 -8.07 -17.55 13.14
N GLU A 218 -7.82 -16.30 13.54
CA GLU A 218 -7.52 -15.95 14.93
C GLU A 218 -8.09 -14.60 15.37
N TRP A 219 -8.28 -14.48 16.69
CA TRP A 219 -8.61 -13.22 17.35
C TRP A 219 -7.34 -12.51 17.80
N PHE A 220 -7.07 -11.35 17.22
CA PHE A 220 -5.96 -10.48 17.56
C PHE A 220 -6.41 -9.41 18.54
N THR A 221 -5.61 -9.12 19.57
CA THR A 221 -5.89 -8.01 20.48
C THR A 221 -5.36 -6.72 19.84
N LEU A 222 -6.17 -5.65 19.87
CA LEU A 222 -5.77 -4.37 19.27
C LEU A 222 -4.74 -3.66 20.15
N ASP A 223 -3.75 -3.07 19.50
CA ASP A 223 -2.73 -2.24 20.11
C ASP A 223 -3.23 -0.80 20.33
N GLU A 224 -2.55 -0.07 21.22
CA GLU A 224 -2.79 1.35 21.51
C GLU A 224 -4.18 1.70 22.09
N VAL A 225 -4.95 0.70 22.50
CA VAL A 225 -6.25 0.85 23.17
C VAL A 225 -6.36 -0.02 24.42
N SER A 226 -7.32 0.30 25.30
CA SER A 226 -7.49 -0.43 26.57
C SER A 226 -8.23 -1.75 26.41
N LYS A 227 -9.03 -1.88 25.35
CA LYS A 227 -9.81 -3.06 25.01
C LYS A 227 -10.17 -3.06 23.53
N GLY A 228 -10.42 -4.25 23.01
CA GLY A 228 -10.80 -4.47 21.62
C GLY A 228 -10.06 -5.66 21.05
N LYS A 229 -10.77 -6.50 20.30
CA LYS A 229 -10.13 -7.56 19.52
C LYS A 229 -10.71 -7.59 18.11
N LEU A 230 -9.89 -8.02 17.16
CA LEU A 230 -10.22 -8.13 15.76
C LEU A 230 -10.06 -9.59 15.32
N HIS A 231 -11.09 -10.16 14.71
CA HIS A 231 -11.09 -11.49 14.14
C HIS A 231 -10.73 -11.42 12.66
N LEU A 232 -9.63 -12.09 12.30
CA LEU A 232 -9.15 -12.15 10.93
C LEU A 232 -8.96 -13.61 10.53
N LYS A 233 -9.29 -13.89 9.27
CA LYS A 233 -8.79 -15.07 8.56
C LYS A 233 -7.87 -14.63 7.42
N LEU A 234 -6.63 -15.10 7.43
CA LEU A 234 -5.60 -14.73 6.47
C LEU A 234 -5.18 -15.96 5.66
N GLU A 235 -5.21 -15.87 4.33
CA GLU A 235 -4.76 -16.95 3.44
C GLU A 235 -3.59 -16.48 2.59
N TRP A 236 -2.47 -17.22 2.62
CA TRP A 236 -1.37 -17.01 1.69
C TRP A 236 -1.56 -17.87 0.43
N LEU A 237 -1.82 -17.22 -0.70
CA LEU A 237 -2.03 -17.87 -1.99
C LEU A 237 -0.72 -17.85 -2.80
N THR A 238 -0.21 -19.04 -3.12
CA THR A 238 0.98 -19.21 -3.95
C THR A 238 0.61 -19.15 -5.44
N LEU A 239 1.37 -18.37 -6.22
CA LEU A 239 1.21 -18.34 -7.66
C LEU A 239 1.70 -19.66 -8.27
N MET A 240 0.82 -20.33 -9.02
CA MET A 240 1.15 -21.55 -9.74
C MET A 240 1.35 -21.28 -11.23
N PRO A 241 2.42 -21.83 -11.86
CA PRO A 241 2.65 -21.66 -13.29
C PRO A 241 1.75 -22.55 -14.15
N THR A 242 1.02 -23.49 -13.56
CA THR A 242 0.13 -24.45 -14.24
C THR A 242 -1.29 -24.37 -13.70
N ALA A 243 -2.26 -24.80 -14.52
CA ALA A 243 -3.68 -24.78 -14.17
C ALA A 243 -4.18 -26.04 -13.44
N GLU A 244 -3.29 -26.90 -12.96
CA GLU A 244 -3.64 -28.23 -12.40
C GLU A 244 -4.61 -28.16 -11.22
N ASN A 245 -4.55 -27.08 -10.43
CA ASN A 245 -5.39 -26.89 -9.26
C ASN A 245 -6.58 -25.96 -9.50
N LEU A 246 -6.78 -25.44 -10.72
CA LEU A 246 -7.76 -24.40 -10.99
C LEU A 246 -9.20 -24.84 -10.68
N ASP A 247 -9.60 -26.05 -11.09
CA ASP A 247 -10.96 -26.56 -10.83
C ASP A 247 -11.26 -26.70 -9.33
N LYS A 248 -10.25 -27.09 -8.54
CA LYS A 248 -10.38 -27.18 -7.08
C LYS A 248 -10.55 -25.80 -6.46
N VAL A 249 -9.75 -24.81 -6.89
CA VAL A 249 -9.84 -23.42 -6.43
C VAL A 249 -11.18 -22.79 -6.79
N LEU A 250 -11.68 -23.02 -8.00
CA LEU A 250 -13.01 -22.54 -8.41
C LEU A 250 -14.13 -23.16 -7.56
N THR A 251 -13.98 -24.42 -7.17
CA THR A 251 -14.95 -25.10 -6.31
C THR A 251 -14.92 -24.56 -4.88
N SER A 252 -13.74 -24.30 -4.32
CA SER A 252 -13.61 -23.72 -2.99
C SER A 252 -14.18 -22.30 -2.93
N ILE A 253 -13.90 -21.46 -3.94
CA ILE A 253 -14.44 -20.10 -4.03
C ILE A 253 -15.97 -20.10 -4.08
N ARG A 254 -16.59 -21.05 -4.78
CA ARG A 254 -18.06 -21.16 -4.84
C ARG A 254 -18.69 -21.60 -3.52
N ALA A 255 -17.93 -22.33 -2.69
CA ALA A 255 -18.38 -22.78 -1.39
C ALA A 255 -18.25 -21.66 -0.34
N ASP A 256 -17.31 -20.75 -0.55
CA ASP A 256 -17.13 -19.56 0.26
C ASP A 256 -18.27 -18.58 0.00
N LYS A 257 -19.08 -18.32 1.02
CA LYS A 257 -20.28 -17.46 0.94
C LYS A 257 -20.00 -16.03 1.45
N ASP A 258 -18.77 -15.74 1.84
CA ASP A 258 -18.38 -14.44 2.35
C ASP A 258 -18.57 -13.36 1.27
N GLN A 259 -19.09 -12.19 1.69
CA GLN A 259 -19.36 -11.06 0.81
C GLN A 259 -18.05 -10.36 0.42
N ALA A 260 -17.24 -11.00 -0.42
CA ALA A 260 -16.20 -10.27 -1.13
C ALA A 260 -16.87 -9.18 -1.97
N ASN A 261 -16.49 -7.91 -1.77
CA ASN A 261 -17.13 -6.77 -2.44
C ASN A 261 -17.13 -6.93 -3.98
N ASP A 262 -16.08 -7.55 -4.53
CA ASP A 262 -15.90 -7.80 -5.97
C ASP A 262 -15.75 -9.30 -6.34
N GLY A 263 -16.03 -10.21 -5.40
CA GLY A 263 -15.77 -11.66 -5.54
C GLY A 263 -14.34 -12.08 -5.18
N LEU A 264 -14.07 -13.40 -5.16
CA LEU A 264 -12.74 -13.96 -4.88
C LEU A 264 -12.01 -14.33 -6.19
N SER A 265 -10.70 -14.12 -6.24
CA SER A 265 -9.90 -14.47 -7.42
C SER A 265 -9.40 -15.90 -7.40
N SER A 266 -9.35 -16.53 -8.58
CA SER A 266 -8.75 -17.87 -8.78
C SER A 266 -7.44 -17.84 -9.57
N ALA A 267 -7.12 -16.70 -10.20
CA ALA A 267 -5.94 -16.50 -11.03
C ALA A 267 -5.52 -15.03 -11.03
N LEU A 268 -4.27 -14.78 -11.42
CA LEU A 268 -3.72 -13.43 -11.59
C LEU A 268 -3.29 -13.26 -13.05
N LEU A 269 -3.70 -12.15 -13.68
CA LEU A 269 -3.26 -11.77 -15.01
C LEU A 269 -2.18 -10.69 -14.92
N ILE A 270 -0.97 -10.99 -15.40
CA ILE A 270 0.14 -10.05 -15.47
C ILE A 270 0.36 -9.69 -16.93
N LEU A 271 0.20 -8.41 -17.27
CA LEU A 271 0.29 -7.91 -18.64
C LEU A 271 1.49 -7.00 -18.78
N TYR A 272 2.43 -7.39 -19.66
CA TYR A 272 3.52 -6.53 -20.10
C TYR A 272 3.14 -5.87 -21.43
N LEU A 273 2.86 -4.57 -21.38
CA LEU A 273 2.56 -3.76 -22.56
C LEU A 273 3.86 -3.09 -23.04
N ASP A 274 4.44 -3.61 -24.12
CA ASP A 274 5.66 -3.06 -24.70
C ASP A 274 5.37 -1.81 -25.55
N SER A 275 4.80 -2.01 -26.75
CA SER A 275 4.58 -0.93 -27.70
C SER A 275 3.44 -1.22 -28.67
N ALA A 276 2.91 -0.17 -29.30
CA ALA A 276 1.99 -0.25 -30.43
C ALA A 276 2.57 0.52 -31.62
N ARG A 277 2.38 0.00 -32.85
CA ARG A 277 2.91 0.62 -34.08
C ARG A 277 1.83 0.67 -35.15
N ASN A 278 1.91 1.67 -36.03
CA ASN A 278 0.97 1.88 -37.15
C ASN A 278 -0.50 1.96 -36.72
N LEU A 279 -0.77 2.58 -35.56
CA LEU A 279 -2.14 2.82 -35.12
C LEU A 279 -2.88 3.71 -36.14
N PRO A 280 -4.19 3.51 -36.35
CA PRO A 280 -4.96 4.34 -37.26
C PRO A 280 -4.87 5.81 -36.86
N VAL A 281 -4.34 6.64 -37.75
CA VAL A 281 -4.37 8.10 -37.57
C VAL A 281 -5.61 8.61 -38.28
N SER A 282 -6.60 9.08 -37.52
CA SER A 282 -7.69 9.85 -38.12
C SER A 282 -7.09 11.11 -38.72
N ARG A 283 -6.98 11.16 -40.06
CA ARG A 283 -6.65 12.41 -40.74
C ARG A 283 -7.81 13.36 -40.47
N ILE A 284 -7.56 14.41 -39.68
CA ILE A 284 -8.48 15.55 -39.62
C ILE A 284 -8.58 16.05 -41.06
N PRO A 285 -9.77 16.11 -41.69
CA PRO A 285 -9.91 16.63 -43.03
C PRO A 285 -9.36 18.05 -43.05
N THR A 286 -8.40 18.31 -43.93
CA THR A 286 -7.78 19.63 -44.15
C THR A 286 -8.78 20.71 -44.58
N ASP A 287 -10.04 20.35 -44.83
CA ASP A 287 -11.09 21.26 -45.30
C ASP A 287 -11.80 22.02 -44.16
N ALA A 288 -11.41 21.78 -42.89
CA ALA A 288 -12.01 22.47 -41.73
C ALA A 288 -11.23 23.71 -41.24
N LEU A 289 -10.17 24.13 -41.94
CA LEU A 289 -9.39 25.35 -41.60
C LEU A 289 -9.50 26.48 -42.64
N SER A 290 -10.44 26.38 -43.57
CA SER A 290 -10.83 27.53 -44.40
C SER A 290 -12.22 28.02 -44.00
N LEU A 291 -12.26 28.93 -43.02
CA LEU A 291 -13.19 30.06 -42.91
C LEU A 291 -12.69 31.02 -41.82
#